data_AF-A0A0B1SBB1-F1
#
_entry.id   AF-A0A0B1SBB1-F1
#
_cell.length_a   1.000
_cell.length_b   1.000
_cell.length_c   1.000
_cell.angle_alpha   90.00
_cell.angle_beta   90.00
_cell.angle_gamma   90.00
#
_symmetry.space_group_name_H-M   'P 1'
#
loop_
_entity.id
_entity.type
_entity.pdbx_description
1 polymer ?
#
loop_
_entity_poly.entity_id
_entity_poly.type
_entity_poly.pdbx_seq_one_letter_code
_entity_poly.pdbx_strand_id
1 'polypeptide(L)'
;LTLIFRLVFGFCSKEDSENLLRCIPRSVLLVRFSDIEYAKIKISVKDRNGEIRHHWYEHTDLNARVLSKELLVNQRFAQVDLIYPDIDMEVALGGREKPRVRVPRNLQPDEIYFDNQGAATSPAF
;
A
#
# COMPACT_ATOMS: atom_id res chain seq x y z
N LEU A 1 -4.83 -0.13 18.49
CA LEU A 1 -6.18 -0.67 18.21
C LEU A 1 -6.86 -0.05 16.98
N THR A 2 -6.58 1.21 16.63
CA THR A 2 -7.34 1.99 15.62
C THR A 2 -7.07 1.65 14.15
N LEU A 3 -5.93 1.03 13.80
CA LEU A 3 -5.58 0.70 12.39
C LEU A 3 -6.02 -0.70 11.94
N ILE A 4 -6.09 -1.68 12.84
CA ILE A 4 -6.43 -3.07 12.47
C ILE A 4 -7.88 -3.18 11.99
N PHE A 5 -8.82 -2.48 12.64
CA PHE A 5 -10.22 -2.46 12.22
C PHE A 5 -10.46 -1.76 10.88
N ARG A 6 -9.53 -0.93 10.40
CA ARG A 6 -9.61 -0.34 9.05
C ARG A 6 -9.10 -1.28 7.94
N LEU A 7 -8.35 -2.32 8.30
CA LEU A 7 -7.81 -3.28 7.33
C LEU A 7 -8.78 -4.42 7.02
N VAL A 8 -9.63 -4.79 7.99
CA VAL A 8 -10.57 -5.89 7.86
C VAL A 8 -11.87 -5.36 7.27
N PHE A 9 -12.23 -5.84 6.08
CA PHE A 9 -13.47 -5.47 5.41
C PHE A 9 -14.71 -5.97 6.16
N GLY A 10 -14.60 -7.14 6.80
CA GLY A 10 -15.68 -7.78 7.55
C GLY A 10 -16.01 -9.16 7.02
N PHE A 11 -17.28 -9.55 7.09
CA PHE A 11 -17.76 -10.82 6.55
C PHE A 11 -17.93 -10.71 5.03
N CYS A 12 -17.24 -11.57 4.30
CA CYS A 12 -17.29 -11.60 2.85
C CYS A 12 -17.05 -13.05 2.41
N SER A 13 -17.91 -13.56 1.52
CA SER A 13 -17.76 -14.91 1.02
C SER A 13 -16.54 -15.03 0.11
N LYS A 14 -16.14 -16.26 -0.22
CA LYS A 14 -15.08 -16.46 -1.23
C LYS A 14 -15.48 -15.81 -2.55
N GLU A 15 -16.67 -16.09 -3.07
CA GLU A 15 -17.16 -15.62 -4.35
C GLU A 15 -17.26 -14.10 -4.41
N ASP A 16 -17.86 -13.48 -3.38
CA ASP A 16 -17.94 -12.02 -3.28
C ASP A 16 -16.55 -11.38 -3.29
N SER A 17 -15.61 -11.97 -2.54
CA SER A 17 -14.24 -11.45 -2.51
C SER A 17 -13.58 -11.50 -3.88
N GLU A 18 -13.80 -12.56 -4.66
CA GLU A 18 -13.25 -12.64 -6.01
C GLU A 18 -13.89 -11.59 -6.93
N ASN A 19 -15.21 -11.41 -6.86
CA ASN A 19 -15.94 -10.44 -7.67
C ASN A 19 -15.49 -9.01 -7.37
N LEU A 20 -15.33 -8.65 -6.09
CA LEU A 20 -14.82 -7.35 -5.67
C LEU A 20 -13.39 -7.09 -6.17
N LEU A 21 -12.51 -8.09 -6.05
CA LEU A 21 -11.11 -7.95 -6.48
C LEU A 21 -10.98 -7.88 -8.01
N ARG A 22 -11.83 -8.58 -8.78
CA ARG A 22 -11.85 -8.50 -10.25
C ARG A 22 -12.11 -7.07 -10.76
N CYS A 23 -12.93 -6.30 -10.06
CA CYS A 23 -13.26 -4.91 -10.43
C CYS A 23 -12.10 -3.92 -10.29
N ILE A 24 -11.04 -4.25 -9.52
CA ILE A 24 -9.92 -3.34 -9.27
C ILE A 24 -8.83 -3.54 -10.32
N PRO A 25 -8.40 -2.56 -11.13
CA PRO A 25 -7.44 -2.78 -12.22
C PRO A 25 -5.99 -3.06 -11.76
N ARG A 26 -5.73 -3.06 -10.45
CA ARG A 26 -4.40 -3.21 -9.84
C ARG A 26 -4.31 -4.47 -8.99
N SER A 27 -3.10 -4.80 -8.57
CA SER A 27 -2.89 -5.83 -7.54
C SER A 27 -3.44 -5.34 -6.20
N VAL A 28 -4.28 -6.16 -5.57
CA VAL A 28 -5.06 -5.75 -4.40
C VAL A 28 -5.31 -6.93 -3.47
N LEU A 29 -5.30 -6.68 -2.16
CA LEU A 29 -5.76 -7.66 -1.17
C LEU A 29 -6.99 -7.19 -0.40
N LEU A 30 -7.71 -8.16 0.12
CA LEU A 30 -8.88 -8.00 0.98
C LEU A 30 -8.71 -8.90 2.21
N VAL A 31 -8.67 -8.32 3.40
CA VAL A 31 -8.72 -9.07 4.66
C VAL A 31 -10.19 -9.23 5.06
N ARG A 32 -10.64 -10.46 5.23
CA ARG A 32 -12.03 -10.81 5.52
C ARG A 32 -12.13 -11.89 6.59
N PHE A 33 -13.27 -11.92 7.29
CA PHE A 33 -13.63 -13.08 8.09
C PHE A 33 -14.13 -14.20 7.18
N SER A 34 -13.78 -15.43 7.53
CA SER A 34 -14.33 -16.60 6.85
C SER A 34 -15.84 -16.70 7.13
N ASP A 35 -16.58 -17.03 6.07
CA ASP A 35 -18.01 -17.32 6.04
C ASP A 35 -18.33 -18.76 6.48
N ILE A 36 -17.39 -19.69 6.27
CA ILE A 36 -17.55 -21.12 6.59
C ILE A 36 -16.85 -21.61 7.86
N GLU A 37 -15.81 -20.92 8.33
CA GLU A 37 -14.98 -21.35 9.46
C GLU A 37 -15.01 -20.27 10.54
N TYR A 38 -15.41 -20.66 11.76
CA TYR A 38 -15.52 -19.73 12.87
C TYR A 38 -14.16 -19.16 13.27
N ALA A 39 -14.14 -17.85 13.60
CA ALA A 39 -12.97 -17.11 14.06
C ALA A 39 -11.74 -17.11 13.12
N LYS A 40 -11.90 -17.53 11.86
CA LYS A 40 -10.80 -17.49 10.87
C LYS A 40 -10.78 -16.21 10.06
N ILE A 41 -9.57 -15.68 9.88
CA ILE A 41 -9.31 -14.58 8.96
C ILE A 41 -8.73 -15.15 7.67
N LYS A 42 -9.26 -14.68 6.55
CA LYS A 42 -8.81 -15.01 5.20
C LYS A 42 -8.33 -13.75 4.52
N ILE A 43 -7.25 -13.87 3.76
CA ILE A 43 -6.70 -12.80 2.93
C ILE A 43 -6.87 -13.25 1.49
N SER A 44 -7.83 -12.64 0.80
CA SER A 44 -8.01 -12.81 -0.64
C SER A 44 -7.08 -11.82 -1.35
N VAL A 45 -6.30 -12.29 -2.31
CA VAL A 45 -5.30 -11.48 -3.01
C VAL A 45 -5.48 -11.66 -4.50
N LYS A 46 -5.53 -10.55 -5.23
CA LYS A 46 -5.36 -10.53 -6.68
C LYS A 46 -3.98 -9.99 -7.03
N ASP A 47 -3.23 -10.75 -7.81
CA ASP A 47 -1.93 -10.31 -8.28
C ASP A 47 -2.03 -9.40 -9.53
N ARG A 48 -0.88 -9.03 -10.09
CA ARG A 48 -0.78 -8.17 -11.27
C ARG A 48 -1.23 -8.87 -12.56
N ASN A 49 -1.23 -10.20 -12.58
CA ASN A 49 -1.69 -11.00 -13.70
C ASN A 49 -3.22 -11.22 -13.66
N GLY A 50 -3.87 -10.83 -12.56
CA GLY A 50 -5.30 -11.00 -12.35
C GLY A 50 -5.67 -12.31 -11.65
N GLU A 51 -4.69 -13.13 -11.29
CA GLU A 51 -4.91 -14.40 -10.58
C GLU A 51 -5.29 -14.12 -9.13
N ILE A 52 -6.34 -14.81 -8.66
CA ILE A 52 -6.88 -14.64 -7.31
C ILE A 52 -6.53 -15.85 -6.45
N ARG A 53 -5.93 -15.59 -5.28
CA ARG A 53 -5.52 -16.59 -4.30
C ARG A 53 -6.07 -16.25 -2.93
N HIS A 54 -6.29 -17.27 -2.11
CA HIS A 54 -6.79 -17.10 -0.75
C HIS A 54 -5.85 -17.75 0.25
N HIS A 55 -5.49 -16.97 1.27
CA HIS A 55 -4.65 -17.42 2.38
C HIS A 55 -5.46 -17.39 3.67
N TRP A 56 -5.29 -18.40 4.50
CA TRP A 56 -5.95 -18.51 5.80
C TRP A 56 -4.89 -18.35 6.88
N TYR A 57 -5.28 -17.72 7.98
CA TYR A 57 -4.47 -17.56 9.17
C TYR A 57 -5.29 -17.99 10.39
N GLU A 58 -4.65 -18.73 11.28
CA GLU A 58 -5.23 -19.00 12.58
C GLU A 58 -5.09 -17.77 13.48
N HIS A 59 -5.96 -17.66 14.49
CA HIS A 59 -5.87 -16.57 15.47
C HIS A 59 -4.50 -16.55 16.18
N THR A 60 -3.91 -17.73 16.41
CA THR A 60 -2.57 -17.88 16.97
C THR A 60 -1.47 -17.30 16.09
N ASP A 61 -1.60 -17.44 14.77
CA ASP A 61 -0.60 -16.92 13.81
C ASP A 61 -0.58 -15.39 13.82
N LEU A 62 -1.75 -14.78 13.94
CA LEU A 62 -1.94 -13.32 13.95
C LEU A 62 -1.54 -12.67 15.28
N ASN A 63 -1.57 -13.42 16.39
CA ASN A 63 -1.03 -12.98 17.67
C ASN A 63 0.49 -13.08 17.73
N ALA A 64 1.09 -14.12 17.12
CA ALA A 64 2.54 -14.31 17.08
C ALA A 64 3.23 -13.35 16.10
N ARG A 65 2.57 -12.99 15.00
CA ARG A 65 3.03 -11.99 14.03
C ARG A 65 1.92 -10.98 13.79
N VAL A 66 2.18 -9.72 14.18
CA VAL A 66 1.28 -8.61 13.86
C VAL A 66 1.01 -8.62 12.35
N LEU A 67 -0.26 -8.75 11.97
CA LEU A 67 -0.70 -8.92 10.58
C LEU A 67 -0.07 -7.88 9.62
N SER A 68 0.05 -6.62 10.06
CA SER A 68 0.70 -5.57 9.26
C SER A 68 2.13 -5.92 8.86
N LYS A 69 2.92 -6.50 9.78
CA LYS A 69 4.30 -6.93 9.51
C LYS A 69 4.34 -8.16 8.60
N GLU A 70 3.41 -9.10 8.78
CA GLU A 70 3.30 -10.28 7.93
C GLU A 70 2.98 -9.88 6.47
N LEU A 71 2.05 -8.94 6.28
CA LEU A 71 1.69 -8.40 4.96
C LEU A 71 2.88 -7.73 4.24
N LEU A 72 3.75 -7.05 4.99
CA LEU A 72 4.92 -6.36 4.41
C LEU A 72 6.12 -7.28 4.14
N VAL A 73 6.31 -8.34 4.94
CA VAL A 73 7.52 -9.18 4.90
C VAL A 73 7.32 -10.45 4.06
N ASN A 74 6.10 -10.98 3.99
CA ASN A 74 5.85 -12.24 3.30
C ASN A 74 5.86 -12.06 1.77
N GLN A 75 6.68 -12.85 1.09
CA GLN A 75 6.84 -12.83 -0.37
C GLN A 75 5.53 -13.08 -1.13
N ARG A 76 4.54 -13.73 -0.50
CA ARG A 76 3.19 -13.91 -1.07
C ARG A 76 2.49 -12.58 -1.38
N PHE A 77 2.80 -11.53 -0.63
CA PHE A 77 2.17 -10.22 -0.75
C PHE A 77 3.12 -9.15 -1.33
N ALA A 78 4.37 -9.49 -1.64
CA ALA A 78 5.39 -8.54 -2.07
C ALA A 78 5.07 -7.76 -3.36
N GLN A 79 4.13 -8.27 -4.17
CA GLN A 79 3.68 -7.64 -5.41
C GLN A 79 2.29 -6.98 -5.31
N VAL A 80 1.70 -6.94 -4.11
CA VAL A 80 0.39 -6.33 -3.87
C VAL A 80 0.57 -4.85 -3.59
N ASP A 81 -0.11 -4.01 -4.36
CA ASP A 81 0.03 -2.56 -4.24
C ASP A 81 -1.03 -1.99 -3.28
N LEU A 82 -2.24 -2.56 -3.27
CA LEU A 82 -3.40 -2.00 -2.58
C LEU A 82 -3.97 -2.92 -1.52
N ILE A 83 -4.47 -2.31 -0.44
CA ILE A 83 -5.48 -2.86 0.43
C ILE A 83 -6.82 -2.34 -0.08
N TYR A 84 -7.77 -3.24 -0.30
CA TYR A 84 -9.06 -2.92 -0.88
C TYR A 84 -9.76 -1.77 -0.12
N PRO A 85 -10.41 -0.83 -0.82
CA PRO A 85 -10.52 -0.75 -2.28
C PRO A 85 -9.32 -0.09 -2.97
N ASP A 86 -8.69 0.90 -2.33
CA ASP A 86 -7.74 1.80 -2.98
C ASP A 86 -6.63 2.34 -2.05
N ILE A 87 -6.42 1.68 -0.91
CA ILE A 87 -5.45 2.12 0.09
C ILE A 87 -4.06 1.59 -0.27
N ASP A 88 -3.08 2.46 -0.41
CA ASP A 88 -1.68 2.04 -0.63
C ASP A 88 -1.15 1.23 0.56
N MET A 89 -0.69 0.01 0.28
CA MET A 89 -0.33 -0.95 1.32
C MET A 89 0.89 -0.52 2.12
N GLU A 90 1.95 -0.08 1.45
CA GLU A 90 3.19 0.32 2.11
C GLU A 90 2.94 1.54 3.01
N VAL A 91 2.17 2.51 2.51
CA VAL A 91 1.80 3.71 3.28
C VAL A 91 0.94 3.34 4.50
N ALA A 92 -0.10 2.52 4.31
CA ALA A 92 -1.06 2.22 5.38
C ALA A 92 -0.45 1.36 6.50
N LEU A 93 0.50 0.49 6.17
CA LEU A 93 1.13 -0.41 7.13
C LEU A 93 2.44 0.13 7.72
N GLY A 94 2.85 1.35 7.33
CA GLY A 94 4.11 1.95 7.79
C GLY A 94 5.34 1.20 7.28
N GLY A 95 5.24 0.62 6.08
CA GLY A 95 6.36 0.00 5.39
C GLY A 95 7.48 1.00 5.12
N ARG A 96 8.69 0.49 4.90
CA ARG A 96 9.82 1.36 4.54
C ARG A 96 9.45 2.04 3.23
N GLU A 97 9.47 3.38 3.20
CA GLU A 97 9.45 4.10 1.92
C GLU A 97 10.56 3.49 1.05
N LYS A 98 10.20 2.73 0.01
CA LYS A 98 11.15 2.44 -1.05
C LYS A 98 11.66 3.79 -1.50
N PRO A 99 12.97 4.08 -1.44
CA PRO A 99 13.48 5.38 -1.83
C PRO A 99 12.99 5.59 -3.26
N ARG A 100 12.00 6.48 -3.43
CA ARG A 100 11.64 6.96 -4.76
C ARG A 100 12.93 7.54 -5.28
N VAL A 101 13.47 6.96 -6.35
CA VAL A 101 14.57 7.56 -7.09
C VAL A 101 14.04 8.94 -7.48
N ARG A 102 14.40 9.96 -6.70
CA ARG A 102 14.10 11.35 -7.00
C ARG A 102 14.97 11.63 -8.21
N VAL A 103 14.41 11.44 -9.40
CA VAL A 103 15.03 12.00 -10.60
C VAL A 103 15.24 13.47 -10.28
N PRO A 104 16.48 13.99 -10.36
CA PRO A 104 16.73 15.40 -10.10
C PRO A 104 15.75 16.19 -10.96
N ARG A 105 14.92 17.03 -10.33
CA ARG A 105 14.26 18.07 -11.11
C ARG A 105 15.41 18.87 -11.69
N ASN A 106 15.55 18.85 -13.01
CA ASN A 106 16.36 19.85 -13.68
C ASN A 106 15.69 21.19 -13.35
N LEU A 107 16.10 21.80 -12.23
CA LEU A 107 15.92 23.23 -12.02
C LEU A 107 16.79 23.87 -13.08
N GLN A 108 16.22 24.09 -14.27
CA GLN A 108 16.74 25.14 -15.11
C GLN A 108 16.56 26.42 -14.30
N PRO A 109 17.63 27.21 -14.10
CA PRO A 109 17.48 28.50 -13.45
C PRO A 109 16.51 29.33 -14.29
N ASP A 110 15.38 29.73 -13.70
CA ASP A 110 14.52 30.74 -14.30
C ASP A 110 15.29 32.07 -14.36
N GLU A 111 14.97 32.91 -15.35
CA GLU A 111 15.66 34.18 -15.67
C GLU A 111 15.85 35.11 -14.45
N ILE A 112 14.99 34.96 -13.43
CA ILE A 112 15.01 35.68 -12.16
C ILE A 112 16.33 35.49 -11.38
N TYR A 113 17.05 34.37 -11.59
CA TYR A 113 18.35 34.12 -10.95
C TYR A 113 19.44 35.10 -11.41
N PHE A 114 19.35 35.61 -12.64
CA PHE A 114 20.36 36.51 -13.22
C PHE A 114 20.12 37.98 -12.86
N ASP A 115 18.87 38.40 -12.67
CA ASP A 115 18.54 39.80 -12.32
C ASP A 115 19.05 40.20 -10.93
N ASN A 116 19.14 39.25 -9.99
CA ASN A 116 19.64 39.53 -8.64
C ASN A 116 21.17 39.66 -8.54
N GLN A 117 21.93 39.34 -9.59
CA GLN A 117 23.39 39.54 -9.58
C GLN A 117 23.81 40.96 -9.98
N GLY A 118 22.94 41.72 -10.65
CA GLY A 118 23.19 43.13 -10.99
C GLY A 118 23.01 44.11 -9.84
N ALA A 119 22.25 43.73 -8.80
CA ALA A 119 21.98 44.61 -7.65
C ALA A 119 23.17 44.75 -6.67
N ALA A 120 24.21 43.91 -6.80
CA ALA A 120 25.37 43.90 -5.90
C ALA A 120 26.57 44.73 -6.41
N THR A 121 26.44 45.44 -7.55
CA THR A 121 27.51 46.27 -8.12
C THR A 121 27.06 47.70 -8.42
N SER A 122 26.32 48.32 -7.50
CA SER A 122 26.26 49.79 -7.47
C SER A 122 27.53 50.32 -6.78
N PRO A 123 28.43 51.05 -7.47
CA PRO A 123 29.51 51.74 -6.81
C PRO A 123 28.91 52.90 -6.02
N ALA A 124 29.04 52.85 -4.69
CA ALA A 124 28.75 54.01 -3.85
C ALA A 124 29.81 55.09 -4.17
N PHE A 125 29.34 56.21 -4.70
CA PHE A 125 30.10 57.45 -4.83
C PHE A 125 30.36 58.08 -3.46
#